data_AF-A0A077EX34-F1
#
_entry.id   AF-A0A077EX34-F1
#
_cell.length_a   1.000
_cell.length_b   1.000
_cell.length_c   1.000
_cell.angle_alpha   90.00
_cell.angle_beta   90.00
_cell.angle_gamma   90.00
#
_symmetry.space_group_name_H-M   'P 1'
#
loop_
_entity.id
_entity.type
_entity.pdbx_description
1 polymer ?
#
loop_
_entity_poly.entity_id
_entity_poly.type
_entity_poly.pdbx_seq_one_letter_code
_entity_poly.pdbx_strand_id
1 'polypeptide(L)'
;HHRKPNEERAPDWSYSAIPQEQAAHVQQFKKNMTECLKEVQANDKRPIRRLSPKQESPVHGECLIACVLKRNGVIEKGKINKGNLIILVSKFYEKDTRLMKKLEKNLDRCIEMSARNIDECKLASQLNDCTNDLMASNKHKIVLNYK
;
A
#
# COMPACT_ATOMS: atom_id res chain seq x y z
N HIS A 1 -2.88 -1.32 43.47
CA HIS A 1 -2.98 -0.87 42.06
C HIS A 1 -1.83 -1.45 41.25
N HIS A 2 -2.04 -2.58 40.56
CA HIS A 2 -1.01 -3.21 39.73
C HIS A 2 -1.02 -2.61 38.33
N ARG A 3 0.05 -1.89 37.98
CA ARG A 3 0.31 -1.41 36.61
C ARG A 3 1.04 -2.53 35.87
N LYS A 4 0.35 -3.22 34.95
CA LYS A 4 0.98 -4.23 34.08
C LYS A 4 2.02 -3.56 33.16
N PRO A 5 3.11 -4.25 32.79
CA PRO A 5 4.12 -3.73 31.88
C PRO A 5 3.48 -3.44 30.52
N ASN A 6 3.95 -2.38 29.90
CA ASN A 6 3.57 -1.87 28.59
C ASN A 6 3.65 -2.99 27.53
N GLU A 7 2.54 -3.67 27.26
CA GLU A 7 2.39 -4.46 26.02
C GLU A 7 2.72 -3.51 24.88
N GLU A 8 3.75 -3.84 24.10
CA GLU A 8 4.07 -3.17 22.84
C GLU A 8 2.78 -3.08 22.03
N ARG A 9 2.17 -1.89 22.03
CA ARG A 9 0.98 -1.64 21.22
C ARG A 9 1.40 -1.87 19.79
N ALA A 10 0.89 -2.96 19.21
CA ALA A 10 1.02 -3.21 17.79
C ALA A 10 0.65 -1.92 17.05
N PRO A 11 1.41 -1.52 16.02
CA PRO A 11 1.17 -0.27 15.30
C PRO A 11 -0.30 -0.19 14.89
N ASP A 12 -0.98 0.86 15.35
CA ASP A 12 -2.42 1.06 15.17
C ASP A 12 -2.68 1.46 13.72
N TRP A 13 -2.98 0.47 12.89
CA TRP A 13 -3.38 0.68 11.51
C TRP A 13 -4.87 1.06 11.46
N SER A 14 -5.18 2.35 11.58
CA SER A 14 -6.55 2.86 11.39
C SER A 14 -6.96 2.89 9.91
N TYR A 15 -6.99 1.73 9.24
CA TYR A 15 -7.81 1.54 8.04
C TYR A 15 -9.27 1.33 8.47
N SER A 16 -9.89 2.39 8.97
CA SER A 16 -11.32 2.43 9.31
C SER A 16 -12.17 2.48 8.04
N ALA A 17 -12.17 1.39 7.28
CA ALA A 17 -13.13 1.12 6.19
C ALA A 17 -13.17 -0.36 5.74
N ILE A 18 -12.41 -1.29 6.34
CA ILE A 18 -12.41 -2.69 5.90
C ILE A 18 -13.54 -3.44 6.63
N PRO A 19 -14.56 -3.97 5.92
CA PRO A 19 -15.67 -4.70 6.55
C PRO A 19 -15.17 -5.84 7.44
N GLN A 20 -15.79 -6.00 8.62
CA GLN A 20 -15.34 -6.92 9.68
C GLN A 20 -15.57 -8.42 9.37
N GLU A 21 -16.22 -8.78 8.25
CA GLU A 21 -16.17 -10.14 7.72
C GLU A 21 -14.78 -10.39 7.10
N GLN A 22 -13.80 -10.74 7.93
CA GLN A 22 -12.41 -10.88 7.51
C GLN A 22 -12.21 -12.16 6.68
N ALA A 23 -12.57 -12.10 5.40
CA ALA A 23 -12.18 -13.07 4.41
C ALA A 23 -10.66 -13.36 4.52
N ALA A 24 -10.25 -14.60 4.31
CA ALA A 24 -8.87 -15.05 4.54
C ALA A 24 -7.80 -14.16 3.86
N HIS A 25 -8.14 -13.55 2.73
CA HIS A 25 -7.27 -12.61 2.02
C HIS A 25 -6.98 -11.32 2.82
N VAL A 26 -7.92 -10.83 3.64
CA VAL A 26 -7.75 -9.65 4.51
C VAL A 26 -6.75 -9.96 5.64
N GLN A 27 -6.88 -11.13 6.26
CA GLN A 27 -5.95 -11.55 7.32
C GLN A 27 -4.54 -11.75 6.77
N GLN A 28 -4.43 -12.38 5.60
CA GLN A 28 -3.15 -12.54 4.91
C GLN A 28 -2.54 -11.18 4.54
N PHE A 29 -3.35 -10.23 4.08
CA PHE A 29 -2.89 -8.87 3.78
C PHE A 29 -2.35 -8.17 5.04
N LYS A 30 -3.07 -8.24 6.17
CA LYS A 30 -2.61 -7.68 7.45
C LYS A 30 -1.29 -8.30 7.90
N LYS A 31 -1.14 -9.62 7.80
CA LYS A 31 0.12 -10.32 8.13
C LYS A 31 1.27 -9.83 7.23
N ASN A 32 1.02 -9.71 5.93
CA ASN A 32 2.02 -9.22 4.98
C ASN A 32 2.45 -7.78 5.30
N MET A 33 1.52 -6.90 5.64
CA MET A 33 1.79 -5.52 6.05
C MET A 33 2.67 -5.45 7.30
N THR A 34 2.33 -6.22 8.35
CA THR A 34 3.12 -6.25 9.59
C THR A 34 4.55 -6.72 9.36
N GLU A 35 4.73 -7.79 8.60
CA GLU A 35 6.06 -8.31 8.30
C GLU A 35 6.87 -7.37 7.41
N CYS A 36 6.22 -6.70 6.45
CA CYS A 36 6.87 -5.67 5.65
C CYS A 36 7.28 -4.46 6.48
N LEU A 37 6.47 -4.04 7.45
CA LEU A 37 6.85 -2.93 8.34
C LEU A 37 8.14 -3.27 9.10
N LYS A 38 8.22 -4.46 9.70
CA LYS A 38 9.44 -4.93 10.38
C LYS A 38 10.65 -4.94 9.45
N GLU A 39 10.48 -5.47 8.24
CA GLU A 39 11.54 -5.57 7.24
C GLU A 39 12.05 -4.19 6.81
N VAL A 40 11.15 -3.24 6.52
CA VAL A 40 11.54 -1.88 6.12
C VAL A 40 12.19 -1.15 7.28
N GLN A 41 11.66 -1.25 8.51
CA GLN A 41 12.27 -0.64 9.70
C GLN A 41 13.68 -1.17 9.98
N ALA A 42 13.95 -2.44 9.68
CA ALA A 42 15.26 -3.04 9.88
C ALA A 42 16.28 -2.66 8.79
N ASN A 43 15.83 -2.45 7.55
CA ASN A 43 16.72 -2.37 6.38
C ASN A 43 16.78 -0.99 5.72
N ASP A 44 15.71 -0.19 5.80
CA ASP A 44 15.67 1.14 5.19
C ASP A 44 16.31 2.18 6.13
N LYS A 45 17.53 2.59 5.79
CA LYS A 45 18.31 3.57 6.56
C LYS A 45 18.02 5.01 6.15
N ARG A 46 17.10 5.26 5.22
CA ARG A 46 16.75 6.61 4.79
C ARG A 46 16.14 7.38 5.98
N PRO A 47 16.45 8.67 6.14
CA PRO A 47 15.98 9.44 7.29
C PRO A 47 14.44 9.51 7.31
N ILE A 48 13.84 9.10 8.43
CA ILE A 48 12.39 9.17 8.66
C ILE A 48 11.97 10.65 8.65
N ARG A 49 11.31 11.07 7.58
CA ARG A 49 10.94 12.47 7.35
C ARG A 49 9.59 12.80 7.97
N ARG A 50 9.51 12.91 9.31
CA ARG A 50 8.22 13.05 10.04
C ARG A 50 7.25 14.01 9.32
N LEU A 51 6.06 13.52 8.94
CA LEU A 51 5.05 14.36 8.28
C LEU A 51 4.47 15.40 9.26
N SER A 52 4.42 15.05 10.54
CA SER A 52 4.03 15.95 11.62
C SER A 52 4.61 15.45 12.96
N PRO A 53 4.56 16.24 14.05
CA PRO A 53 4.98 15.81 15.38
C PRO A 53 4.23 14.58 15.93
N LYS A 54 3.10 14.21 15.33
CA LYS A 54 2.20 13.13 15.76
C LYS A 54 2.09 11.98 14.75
N GLN A 55 2.74 12.07 13.59
CA GLN A 55 2.63 11.09 12.52
C GLN A 55 4.02 10.71 12.00
N GLU A 56 4.32 9.41 12.04
CA GLU A 56 5.53 8.85 11.43
C GLU A 56 5.49 9.02 9.90
N SER A 57 6.68 9.16 9.33
CA SER A 57 6.89 9.54 7.93
C SER A 57 6.59 8.42 6.92
N PRO A 58 6.09 8.75 5.70
CA PRO A 58 5.87 7.86 4.58
C PRO A 58 7.16 7.46 3.86
N VAL A 59 8.35 7.79 4.37
CA VAL A 59 9.60 7.18 3.87
C VAL A 59 9.58 5.66 4.07
N HIS A 60 8.96 5.20 5.18
CA HIS A 60 8.56 3.79 5.29
C HIS A 60 7.42 3.44 4.34
N GLY A 61 6.49 4.36 4.08
CA GLY A 61 5.35 4.17 3.17
C GLY A 61 5.77 3.69 1.77
N GLU A 62 6.73 4.36 1.11
CA GLU A 62 7.17 3.98 -0.24
C GLU A 62 7.75 2.54 -0.27
N CYS A 63 8.69 2.23 0.64
CA CYS A 63 9.30 0.90 0.69
C CYS A 63 8.37 -0.16 1.30
N LEU A 64 7.40 0.23 2.12
CA LEU A 64 6.35 -0.64 2.63
C LEU A 64 5.43 -1.06 1.48
N ILE A 65 5.01 -0.12 0.63
CA ILE A 65 4.28 -0.42 -0.60
C ILE A 65 5.12 -1.35 -1.47
N ALA A 66 6.41 -1.06 -1.69
CA ALA A 66 7.29 -1.93 -2.46
C ALA A 66 7.38 -3.35 -1.89
N CYS A 67 7.56 -3.49 -0.58
CA CYS A 67 7.62 -4.79 0.08
C CYS A 67 6.32 -5.58 -0.14
N VAL A 68 5.16 -4.94 0.04
CA VAL A 68 3.85 -5.59 -0.15
C VAL A 68 3.67 -6.03 -1.60
N LEU A 69 4.02 -5.16 -2.55
CA LEU A 69 3.94 -5.48 -3.98
C LEU A 69 4.89 -6.61 -4.37
N LYS A 70 6.12 -6.62 -3.85
CA LYS A 70 7.07 -7.73 -4.06
C LYS A 70 6.57 -9.06 -3.50
N ARG A 71 6.05 -9.05 -2.26
CA ARG A 71 5.49 -10.26 -1.62
C ARG A 71 4.27 -10.82 -2.34
N ASN A 72 3.56 -10.00 -3.12
CA ASN A 72 2.46 -10.42 -3.99
C ASN A 72 2.90 -10.67 -5.44
N GLY A 73 4.21 -10.65 -5.73
CA GLY A 73 4.75 -10.88 -7.08
C GLY A 73 4.42 -9.78 -8.08
N VAL A 74 3.98 -8.60 -7.63
CA VAL A 74 3.68 -7.46 -8.50
C VAL A 74 4.97 -6.78 -8.95
N ILE A 75 5.97 -6.70 -8.09
CA ILE A 75 7.30 -6.17 -8.44
C ILE A 75 8.30 -7.30 -8.30
N GLU A 76 9.07 -7.57 -9.35
CA GLU A 76 10.16 -8.54 -9.33
C GLU A 76 11.33 -8.00 -10.16
N LYS A 77 12.51 -7.86 -9.54
CA LYS A 77 13.75 -7.39 -10.19
C LYS A 77 13.54 -6.08 -10.97
N GLY A 78 12.88 -5.10 -10.35
CA GLY A 78 12.57 -3.80 -10.94
C GLY A 78 11.47 -3.82 -12.01
N LYS A 79 10.82 -4.95 -12.28
CA LYS A 79 9.76 -5.07 -13.29
C LYS A 79 8.40 -5.25 -12.64
N ILE A 80 7.39 -4.61 -13.23
CA ILE A 80 6.01 -4.68 -12.76
C ILE A 80 5.27 -5.77 -13.53
N ASN A 81 4.66 -6.71 -12.80
CA ASN A 81 3.74 -7.71 -13.34
C ASN A 81 2.30 -7.21 -13.28
N LYS A 82 1.78 -6.80 -14.44
CA LYS A 82 0.40 -6.30 -14.61
C LYS A 82 -0.66 -7.29 -14.13
N GLY A 83 -0.50 -8.57 -14.45
CA GLY A 83 -1.48 -9.61 -14.10
C GLY A 83 -1.59 -9.80 -12.59
N ASN A 84 -0.46 -9.87 -11.89
CA ASN A 84 -0.43 -9.98 -10.44
C ASN A 84 -1.01 -8.74 -9.76
N LEU A 85 -0.82 -7.54 -10.34
CA LEU A 85 -1.44 -6.31 -9.82
C LEU A 85 -2.96 -6.35 -9.96
N ILE A 86 -3.49 -6.77 -11.11
CA ILE A 86 -4.94 -6.92 -11.32
C ILE A 86 -5.52 -7.94 -10.34
N ILE A 87 -4.86 -9.09 -10.17
CA ILE A 87 -5.26 -10.13 -9.21
C ILE A 87 -5.24 -9.60 -7.77
N LEU A 88 -4.25 -8.78 -7.42
CA LEU A 88 -4.16 -8.19 -6.08
C LEU A 88 -5.31 -7.22 -5.82
N VAL A 89 -5.62 -6.34 -6.78
CA VAL A 89 -6.72 -5.37 -6.65
C VAL A 89 -8.08 -6.05 -6.68
N SER A 90 -8.26 -7.09 -7.51
CA SER A 90 -9.54 -7.79 -7.63
C SER A 90 -9.98 -8.45 -6.32
N LYS A 91 -9.05 -8.88 -5.46
CA LYS A 91 -9.37 -9.42 -4.12
C LYS A 91 -10.23 -8.46 -3.28
N PHE A 92 -10.14 -7.16 -3.52
CA PHE A 92 -10.87 -6.13 -2.78
C PHE A 92 -12.02 -5.52 -3.59
N TYR A 93 -11.90 -5.48 -4.92
CA TYR A 93 -12.81 -4.75 -5.81
C TYR A 93 -13.46 -5.59 -6.91
N GLU A 94 -13.43 -6.93 -6.83
CA GLU A 94 -14.03 -7.83 -7.84
C GLU A 94 -15.49 -7.49 -8.18
N LYS A 95 -16.26 -7.01 -7.19
CA LYS A 95 -17.67 -6.65 -7.36
C LYS A 95 -17.86 -5.32 -8.10
N ASP A 96 -16.83 -4.46 -8.15
CA ASP A 96 -16.85 -3.20 -8.90
C ASP A 96 -16.26 -3.37 -10.30
N THR A 97 -17.05 -4.00 -11.17
CA THR A 97 -16.66 -4.27 -12.57
C THR A 97 -16.33 -3.01 -13.38
N ARG A 98 -16.89 -1.84 -13.01
CA ARG A 98 -16.60 -0.56 -13.69
C ARG A 98 -15.22 -0.05 -13.31
N LEU A 99 -14.89 -0.09 -12.02
CA LEU A 99 -13.56 0.25 -11.51
C LEU A 99 -12.51 -0.69 -12.10
N MET A 100 -12.75 -2.01 -12.10
CA MET A 100 -11.80 -2.98 -12.64
C MET A 100 -11.54 -2.78 -14.14
N LYS A 101 -12.58 -2.55 -14.95
CA LYS A 101 -12.42 -2.21 -16.38
C LYS A 101 -11.62 -0.91 -16.60
N LYS A 102 -11.86 0.11 -15.77
CA LYS A 102 -11.11 1.38 -15.84
C LYS A 102 -9.64 1.16 -15.48
N LEU A 103 -9.36 0.37 -14.45
CA LEU A 103 -8.01 0.01 -14.06
C LEU A 103 -7.30 -0.72 -15.21
N GLU A 104 -7.86 -1.82 -15.71
CA GLU A 104 -7.27 -2.64 -16.78
C GLU A 104 -6.91 -1.82 -18.03
N LYS A 105 -7.79 -0.90 -18.43
CA LYS A 105 -7.59 -0.04 -19.61
C LYS A 105 -6.46 0.98 -19.45
N ASN A 106 -6.21 1.46 -18.23
CA ASN A 106 -5.27 2.57 -18.00
C ASN A 106 -3.99 2.12 -17.28
N LEU A 107 -3.91 0.86 -16.84
CA LEU A 107 -2.82 0.38 -16.00
C LEU A 107 -1.46 0.39 -16.72
N ASP A 108 -1.43 0.13 -18.03
CA ASP A 108 -0.17 0.15 -18.81
C ASP A 108 0.53 1.50 -18.71
N ARG A 109 -0.24 2.59 -18.76
CA ARG A 109 0.29 3.95 -18.57
C ARG A 109 0.92 4.13 -17.18
N CYS A 110 0.27 3.62 -16.12
CA CYS A 110 0.83 3.69 -14.77
C CYS A 110 2.14 2.89 -14.65
N ILE A 111 2.20 1.73 -15.30
CA ILE A 111 3.40 0.89 -15.34
C ILE A 111 4.54 1.63 -16.05
N GLU A 112 4.29 2.16 -17.25
CA GLU A 112 5.30 2.89 -18.03
C GLU A 112 5.84 4.13 -17.29
N MET A 113 4.95 4.86 -16.61
CA MET A 113 5.36 6.03 -15.82
C MET A 113 6.25 5.64 -14.64
N SER A 114 5.91 4.54 -13.96
CA SER A 114 6.58 4.08 -12.74
C SER A 114 7.92 3.39 -13.01
N ALA A 115 8.00 2.64 -14.12
CA ALA A 115 9.18 1.89 -14.54
C ALA A 115 10.41 2.77 -14.87
N ARG A 116 10.23 4.10 -14.92
CA ARG A 116 11.33 5.06 -15.07
C ARG A 116 12.18 5.21 -13.81
N ASN A 117 11.68 4.75 -12.66
CA ASN A 117 12.42 4.81 -11.41
C ASN A 117 13.26 3.56 -11.22
N ILE A 118 14.56 3.76 -11.01
CA ILE A 118 15.51 2.70 -10.67
C ILE A 118 15.32 2.26 -9.20
N ASP A 119 14.93 3.20 -8.34
CA ASP A 119 14.57 2.93 -6.95
C ASP A 119 13.19 2.25 -6.90
N GLU A 120 13.18 0.97 -6.50
CA GLU A 120 11.95 0.16 -6.44
C GLU A 120 10.92 0.72 -5.44
N CYS A 121 11.34 1.47 -4.42
CA CYS A 121 10.41 2.11 -3.49
C CYS A 121 9.69 3.29 -4.14
N LYS A 122 10.43 4.10 -4.92
CA LYS A 122 9.83 5.18 -5.72
C LYS A 122 8.94 4.65 -6.84
N LEU A 123 9.39 3.60 -7.52
CA LEU A 123 8.60 2.88 -8.52
C LEU A 123 7.27 2.41 -7.91
N ALA A 124 7.33 1.75 -6.75
CA ALA A 124 6.14 1.25 -6.06
C ALA A 124 5.20 2.37 -5.63
N SER A 125 5.73 3.47 -5.09
CA SER A 125 4.92 4.63 -4.71
C SER A 125 4.22 5.25 -5.91
N GLN A 126 4.96 5.50 -7.01
CA GLN A 126 4.37 6.10 -8.20
C GLN A 126 3.31 5.20 -8.85
N LEU A 127 3.54 3.88 -8.83
CA LEU A 127 2.56 2.91 -9.32
C LEU A 127 1.29 2.96 -8.46
N ASN A 128 1.46 2.92 -7.14
CA ASN A 128 0.37 3.01 -6.18
C ASN A 128 -0.45 4.29 -6.38
N ASP A 129 0.19 5.46 -6.46
CA ASP A 129 -0.48 6.75 -6.64
C ASP A 129 -1.28 6.77 -7.95
N CYS A 130 -0.67 6.36 -9.06
CA CYS A 130 -1.35 6.31 -10.35
C CYS A 130 -2.54 5.34 -10.34
N THR A 131 -2.40 4.15 -9.74
CA THR A 131 -3.53 3.22 -9.64
C THR A 131 -4.63 3.73 -8.72
N ASN A 132 -4.29 4.39 -7.62
CA ASN A 132 -5.27 5.00 -6.73
C ASN A 132 -6.03 6.14 -7.43
N ASP A 133 -5.37 6.95 -8.25
CA ASP A 133 -6.04 7.98 -9.06
C ASP A 133 -7.02 7.37 -10.09
N LEU A 134 -6.69 6.21 -10.66
CA LEU A 134 -7.60 5.48 -11.54
C LEU A 134 -8.81 4.94 -10.77
N MET A 135 -8.59 4.41 -9.57
CA MET A 135 -9.61 3.81 -8.71
C MET A 135 -10.43 4.84 -7.93
N ALA A 136 -9.90 6.05 -7.75
CA ALA A 136 -10.62 7.20 -7.22
C ALA A 136 -11.75 7.53 -8.19
N SER A 137 -12.93 6.96 -7.92
CA SER A 137 -14.16 7.52 -8.43
C SER A 137 -14.16 9.00 -8.07
N ASN A 138 -14.48 9.89 -9.01
CA ASN A 138 -14.65 11.34 -8.75
C ASN A 138 -15.74 11.66 -7.69
N LYS A 139 -16.23 10.66 -6.93
CA LYS A 139 -17.19 10.76 -5.83
C LYS A 139 -16.62 10.39 -4.45
N HIS A 140 -15.39 9.88 -4.34
CA HIS A 140 -14.78 9.50 -3.05
C HIS A 140 -13.37 10.06 -2.87
N LYS A 141 -13.10 11.27 -3.40
CA LYS A 141 -11.83 11.96 -3.13
C LYS A 141 -11.74 12.17 -1.61
N ILE A 142 -10.89 11.39 -0.93
CA ILE A 142 -10.54 11.66 0.46
C ILE A 142 -9.74 12.96 0.41
N VAL A 143 -10.42 14.06 0.71
CA VAL A 143 -9.78 15.34 0.97
C VAL A 143 -9.09 15.20 2.32
N LEU A 144 -7.78 14.97 2.31
CA LEU A 144 -6.96 15.11 3.50
C LEU A 144 -6.85 16.61 3.79
N ASN A 145 -7.79 17.12 4.57
CA ASN A 145 -7.67 18.44 5.18
C ASN A 145 -6.66 18.32 6.31
N TYR A 146 -5.45 18.79 6.06
CA TYR A 146 -4.47 19.03 7.11
C TYR A 146 -4.87 20.32 7.83
N LYS A 147 -5.37 20.18 9.06
CA LYS A 147 -5.38 21.28 10.04
C LYS A 147 -4.22 21.09 11.00
#